data_AF-A0A7W1SM06-F1
#
_entry.id   AF-A0A7W1SM06-F1
#
_cell.length_a   1.000
_cell.length_b   1.000
_cell.length_c   1.000
_cell.angle_alpha   90.00
_cell.angle_beta   90.00
_cell.angle_gamma   90.00
#
_symmetry.space_group_name_H-M   'P 1'
#
loop_
_entity.id
_entity.type
_entity.pdbx_description
1 polymer ?
#
loop_
_entity_poly.entity_id
_entity_poly.type
_entity_poly.pdbx_seq_one_letter_code
_entity_poly.pdbx_strand_id
1 'polypeptide(L)'
;MTLNTPMNIDAGVHSRLRPALPGLLLSVATLLFGFGLGIVFGYNEDSIKSRPAASAAAVSVPVYRGDAEAAQAVLAKSWTYMQRAHLHAGGLGTSAIGLTVVVVLLGTGAALTRAISVGLGAGSLGCSVFWLWAGFRAPGLGGTGAAKESLDWLAIPSSGAVVLATTAVFVLLLVALAGRRPG
;
A
#
# COMPACT_ATOMS: atom_id res chain seq x y z
N MET A 1 16.05 -31.41 42.52
CA MET A 1 16.91 -30.65 41.60
C MET A 1 16.13 -30.45 40.30
N THR A 2 15.30 -29.41 40.25
CA THR A 2 14.51 -29.07 39.06
C THR A 2 15.37 -28.23 38.14
N LEU A 3 15.80 -28.82 37.03
CA LEU A 3 16.51 -28.12 35.95
C LEU A 3 15.58 -27.03 35.39
N ASN A 4 15.86 -25.77 35.70
CA ASN A 4 15.34 -24.61 34.97
C ASN A 4 15.81 -24.73 33.52
N THR A 5 14.94 -25.23 32.64
CA THR A 5 15.17 -25.15 31.20
C THR A 5 15.09 -23.67 30.81
N PRO A 6 16.13 -23.06 30.24
CA PRO A 6 16.02 -21.69 29.77
C PRO A 6 14.92 -21.65 28.71
N MET A 7 13.89 -20.82 28.97
CA MET A 7 12.85 -20.55 28.00
C MET A 7 13.54 -19.95 26.76
N ASN A 8 13.68 -20.75 25.71
CA ASN A 8 14.34 -20.33 24.48
C ASN A 8 13.44 -19.31 23.76
N ILE A 9 13.62 -18.03 24.10
CA ILE A 9 12.87 -16.89 23.56
C ILE A 9 12.88 -16.91 22.03
N ASP A 10 13.98 -17.37 21.42
CA ASP A 10 14.20 -17.37 19.97
C ASP A 10 13.25 -18.34 19.24
N ALA A 11 12.98 -19.52 19.82
CA ALA A 11 12.07 -20.50 19.23
C ALA A 11 10.60 -20.03 19.26
N GLY A 12 10.22 -19.30 20.32
CA GLY A 12 8.88 -18.76 20.49
C GLY A 12 8.56 -17.61 19.53
N VAL A 13 9.53 -16.72 19.28
CA VAL A 13 9.33 -15.59 18.35
C VAL A 13 9.36 -16.07 16.90
N HIS A 14 10.28 -16.96 16.54
CA HIS A 14 10.40 -17.46 15.16
C HIS A 14 9.12 -18.18 14.70
N SER A 15 8.50 -18.99 15.57
CA SER A 15 7.23 -19.66 15.27
C SER A 15 6.06 -18.69 15.08
N ARG A 16 6.03 -17.57 15.82
CA ARG A 16 5.01 -16.50 15.69
C ARG A 16 5.23 -15.60 14.48
N LEU A 17 6.48 -15.47 14.03
CA LEU A 17 6.83 -14.67 12.85
C LEU A 17 6.45 -15.35 11.54
N ARG A 18 6.60 -16.69 11.44
CA ARG A 18 6.36 -17.45 10.19
C ARG A 18 5.01 -17.15 9.53
N PRO A 19 3.87 -17.10 10.26
CA PRO A 19 2.58 -16.75 9.68
C PRO A 19 2.52 -15.33 9.11
N ALA A 20 3.30 -14.40 9.69
CA ALA A 20 3.33 -12.99 9.27
C ALA A 20 4.15 -12.76 7.99
N LEU A 21 5.10 -13.65 7.66
CA LEU A 21 6.08 -13.47 6.58
C LEU A 21 5.48 -13.07 5.23
N PRO A 22 4.37 -13.66 4.73
CA PRO A 22 3.80 -13.24 3.45
C PRO A 22 3.36 -11.76 3.44
N GLY A 23 2.76 -11.30 4.54
CA GLY A 23 2.38 -9.91 4.71
C GLY A 23 3.57 -8.96 4.85
N LEU A 24 4.61 -9.39 5.58
CA LEU A 24 5.87 -8.63 5.68
C LEU A 24 6.56 -8.50 4.33
N LEU A 25 6.61 -9.57 3.53
CA LEU A 25 7.16 -9.53 2.18
C LEU A 25 6.43 -8.50 1.31
N LEU A 26 5.10 -8.48 1.34
CA LEU A 26 4.30 -7.50 0.60
C LEU A 26 4.52 -6.06 1.12
N SER A 27 4.69 -5.90 2.43
CA SER A 27 4.97 -4.58 3.03
C SER A 27 6.35 -4.06 2.62
N VAL A 28 7.37 -4.93 2.61
CA VAL A 28 8.71 -4.60 2.10
C VAL A 28 8.67 -4.32 0.59
N ALA A 29 7.92 -5.11 -0.18
CA ALA A 29 7.71 -4.85 -1.60
C ALA A 29 7.05 -3.48 -1.83
N THR A 30 6.14 -3.06 -0.96
CA THR A 30 5.54 -1.72 -0.98
C THR A 30 6.59 -0.63 -0.74
N LEU A 31 7.50 -0.82 0.22
CA LEU A 31 8.61 0.12 0.44
C LEU A 31 9.56 0.19 -0.75
N LEU A 32 9.95 -0.96 -1.30
CA LEU A 32 10.79 -1.02 -2.50
C LEU A 32 10.13 -0.32 -3.68
N PHE A 33 8.82 -0.49 -3.85
CA PHE A 33 8.04 0.24 -4.84
C PHE A 33 8.08 1.76 -4.59
N GLY A 34 7.91 2.19 -3.34
CA GLY A 34 8.03 3.59 -2.94
C GLY A 34 9.42 4.16 -3.23
N PHE A 35 10.50 3.49 -2.81
CA PHE A 35 11.86 3.92 -3.10
C PHE A 35 12.15 3.94 -4.59
N GLY A 36 11.68 2.94 -5.34
CA GLY A 36 11.77 2.92 -6.80
C GLY A 36 11.13 4.15 -7.43
N LEU A 37 9.91 4.52 -7.02
CA LEU A 37 9.27 5.76 -7.47
C LEU A 37 10.07 7.00 -7.09
N GLY A 38 10.61 7.07 -5.86
CA GLY A 38 11.44 8.19 -5.41
C GLY A 38 12.70 8.36 -6.26
N ILE A 39 13.37 7.27 -6.61
CA ILE A 39 14.53 7.27 -7.52
C ILE A 39 14.11 7.77 -8.91
N VAL A 40 13.00 7.27 -9.47
CA VAL A 40 12.51 7.71 -10.79
C VAL A 40 12.15 9.20 -10.77
N PHE A 41 11.50 9.69 -9.71
CA PHE A 41 11.16 11.11 -9.60
C PHE A 41 12.40 11.99 -9.48
N GLY A 42 13.42 11.57 -8.73
CA GLY A 42 14.64 12.36 -8.55
C GLY A 42 15.61 12.32 -9.74
N TYR A 43 15.69 11.19 -10.45
CA TYR A 43 16.69 10.97 -11.51
C TYR A 43 16.12 11.10 -12.93
N ASN A 44 14.85 10.78 -13.15
CA ASN A 44 14.29 10.61 -14.49
C ASN A 44 12.83 11.09 -14.61
N GLU A 45 12.55 12.27 -14.05
CA GLU A 45 11.21 12.87 -14.01
C GLU A 45 10.60 13.03 -15.41
N ASP A 46 11.39 13.47 -16.39
CA ASP A 46 10.92 13.68 -17.77
C ASP A 46 10.43 12.38 -18.40
N SER A 47 11.15 11.27 -18.19
CA SER A 47 10.74 9.98 -18.74
C SER A 47 9.41 9.50 -18.18
N ILE A 48 9.14 9.69 -16.89
CA ILE A 48 7.86 9.26 -16.30
C ILE A 48 6.70 10.17 -16.71
N LYS A 49 6.95 11.46 -16.95
CA LYS A 49 5.95 12.41 -17.46
C LYS A 49 5.66 12.26 -18.96
N SER A 50 6.61 11.75 -19.73
CA SER A 50 6.49 11.60 -21.19
C SER A 50 5.30 10.71 -21.60
N ARG A 51 5.06 9.60 -20.90
CA ARG A 51 3.96 8.67 -21.20
C ARG A 51 2.57 9.29 -20.98
N PRO A 52 2.26 9.90 -19.83
CA PRO A 52 1.06 10.71 -19.64
C PRO A 52 0.85 11.76 -20.73
N ALA A 53 1.89 12.51 -21.10
CA ALA A 53 1.81 13.55 -22.11
C ALA A 53 1.44 12.98 -23.48
N ALA A 54 2.10 11.89 -23.90
CA ALA A 54 1.78 11.19 -25.14
C ALA A 54 0.34 10.66 -25.13
N SER A 55 -0.14 10.13 -24.00
CA SER A 55 -1.52 9.65 -23.86
C SER A 55 -2.54 10.78 -23.96
N ALA A 56 -2.25 11.98 -23.45
CA ALA A 56 -3.13 13.14 -23.60
C ALA A 56 -3.17 13.63 -25.05
N ALA A 57 -2.00 13.72 -25.70
CA ALA A 57 -1.89 14.16 -27.08
C ALA A 57 -2.68 13.27 -28.04
N ALA A 58 -2.62 11.95 -27.84
CA ALA A 58 -3.36 10.97 -28.65
C ALA A 58 -4.89 11.15 -28.60
N VAL A 59 -5.43 11.77 -27.54
CA VAL A 59 -6.88 11.99 -27.36
C VAL A 59 -7.26 13.47 -27.34
N SER A 60 -6.35 14.36 -27.76
CA SER A 60 -6.53 15.82 -27.70
C SER A 60 -7.82 16.30 -28.39
N VAL A 61 -8.11 15.82 -29.60
CA VAL A 61 -9.34 16.18 -30.32
C VAL A 61 -10.58 15.48 -29.76
N PRO A 62 -10.65 14.14 -29.65
CA PRO A 62 -11.89 13.46 -29.26
C PRO A 62 -12.30 13.66 -27.80
N VAL A 63 -11.35 13.90 -26.90
CA VAL A 63 -11.60 13.99 -25.44
C VAL A 63 -11.47 15.41 -24.95
N TYR A 64 -10.39 16.10 -25.31
CA TYR A 64 -10.13 17.48 -24.87
C TYR A 64 -10.69 18.54 -25.84
N ARG A 65 -11.22 18.16 -27.01
CA ARG A 65 -11.75 19.09 -28.03
C ARG A 65 -10.74 20.16 -28.47
N GLY A 66 -9.44 19.82 -28.42
CA GLY A 66 -8.34 20.75 -28.70
C GLY A 66 -8.02 21.74 -27.58
N ASP A 67 -8.67 21.62 -26.42
CA ASP A 67 -8.39 22.44 -25.23
C ASP A 67 -7.08 21.99 -24.56
N ALA A 68 -6.02 22.73 -24.86
CA ALA A 68 -4.71 22.48 -24.29
C ALA A 68 -4.65 22.76 -22.78
N GLU A 69 -5.43 23.71 -22.28
CA GLU A 69 -5.43 24.07 -20.85
C GLU A 69 -6.07 22.94 -20.03
N ALA A 70 -7.20 22.40 -20.49
CA ALA A 70 -7.84 21.25 -19.88
C ALA A 70 -6.91 20.02 -19.84
N ALA A 71 -6.18 19.75 -20.94
CA ALA A 71 -5.20 18.67 -20.98
C ALA A 71 -4.05 18.88 -19.97
N GLN A 72 -3.52 20.10 -19.87
CA GLN A 72 -2.47 20.44 -18.90
C GLN A 72 -2.95 20.31 -17.45
N ALA A 73 -4.18 20.72 -17.15
CA ALA A 73 -4.76 20.56 -15.82
C ALA A 73 -4.85 19.07 -15.42
N VAL A 74 -5.23 18.19 -16.35
CA VAL A 74 -5.27 16.74 -16.10
C VAL A 74 -3.86 16.17 -15.94
N LEU A 75 -2.88 16.60 -16.74
CA LEU A 75 -1.48 16.17 -16.60
C LEU A 75 -0.88 16.58 -15.25
N ALA A 76 -1.12 17.81 -14.80
CA ALA A 76 -0.67 18.29 -13.49
C ALA A 76 -1.26 17.44 -12.36
N LYS A 77 -2.57 17.15 -12.41
CA LYS A 77 -3.22 16.30 -11.40
C LYS A 77 -2.78 14.84 -11.46
N SER A 78 -2.49 14.34 -12.66
CA SER A 78 -1.93 13.01 -12.89
C SER A 78 -0.57 12.87 -12.23
N TRP A 79 0.27 13.90 -12.32
CA TRP A 79 1.55 13.96 -11.61
C TRP A 79 1.37 13.91 -10.10
N THR A 80 0.42 14.68 -9.54
CA THR A 80 0.07 14.58 -8.11
C THR A 80 -0.34 13.17 -7.70
N TYR A 81 -1.03 12.41 -8.57
CA TYR A 81 -1.39 11.02 -8.26
C TYR A 81 -0.18 10.10 -8.22
N MET A 82 0.81 10.29 -9.10
CA MET A 82 2.07 9.54 -9.03
C MET A 82 2.84 9.86 -7.74
N GLN A 83 2.87 11.13 -7.33
CA GLN A 83 3.46 11.52 -6.05
C GLN A 83 2.72 10.88 -4.86
N ARG A 84 1.38 10.80 -4.92
CA ARG A 84 0.59 10.09 -3.91
C ARG A 84 0.92 8.61 -3.85
N ALA A 85 1.21 7.97 -4.99
CA ALA A 85 1.65 6.58 -5.01
C ALA A 85 2.93 6.39 -4.19
N HIS A 86 3.92 7.26 -4.36
CA HIS A 86 5.16 7.25 -3.58
C HIS A 86 4.90 7.49 -2.08
N LEU A 87 4.10 8.49 -1.74
CA LEU A 87 3.77 8.80 -0.35
C LEU A 87 3.01 7.67 0.35
N HIS A 88 2.01 7.08 -0.32
CA HIS A 88 1.26 5.94 0.22
C HIS A 88 2.16 4.72 0.35
N ALA A 89 3.05 4.47 -0.60
CA ALA A 89 3.98 3.36 -0.53
C ALA A 89 4.89 3.46 0.69
N GLY A 90 5.48 4.64 0.94
CA GLY A 90 6.31 4.89 2.11
C GLY A 90 5.52 4.81 3.41
N GLY A 91 4.42 5.54 3.51
CA GLY A 91 3.63 5.66 4.74
C GLY A 91 2.91 4.36 5.11
N LEU A 92 2.18 3.75 4.18
CA LEU A 92 1.45 2.51 4.42
C LEU A 92 2.39 1.30 4.54
N GLY A 93 3.43 1.22 3.70
CA GLY A 93 4.42 0.14 3.78
C GLY A 93 5.13 0.09 5.13
N THR A 94 5.60 1.25 5.63
CA THR A 94 6.24 1.33 6.96
C THR A 94 5.25 0.99 8.08
N SER A 95 4.04 1.53 8.00
CA SER A 95 2.98 1.28 9.01
C SER A 95 2.57 -0.19 9.03
N ALA A 96 2.46 -0.84 7.87
CA ALA A 96 2.14 -2.27 7.75
C ALA A 96 3.20 -3.16 8.42
N ILE A 97 4.49 -2.84 8.26
CA ILE A 97 5.56 -3.53 8.98
C ILE A 97 5.40 -3.35 10.49
N GLY A 98 5.27 -2.10 10.96
CA GLY A 98 5.14 -1.79 12.38
C GLY A 98 3.95 -2.49 13.05
N LEU A 99 2.77 -2.40 12.43
CA LEU A 99 1.55 -3.06 12.91
C LEU A 99 1.66 -4.58 12.86
N THR A 100 2.31 -5.15 11.84
CA THR A 100 2.57 -6.60 11.78
C THR A 100 3.48 -7.06 12.92
N VAL A 101 4.54 -6.29 13.23
CA VAL A 101 5.41 -6.58 14.38
C VAL A 101 4.61 -6.55 15.69
N VAL A 102 3.73 -5.57 15.88
CA VAL A 102 2.83 -5.51 17.05
C VAL A 102 2.00 -6.79 17.17
N VAL A 103 1.38 -7.26 16.07
CA VAL A 103 0.56 -8.49 16.08
C VAL A 103 1.38 -9.73 16.47
N VAL A 104 2.61 -9.84 15.96
CA VAL A 104 3.54 -10.93 16.31
C VAL A 104 3.91 -10.88 17.80
N LEU A 105 4.18 -9.68 18.34
CA LEU A 105 4.52 -9.48 19.75
C LEU A 105 3.35 -9.78 20.69
N LEU A 106 2.12 -9.49 20.27
CA LEU A 106 0.90 -9.87 21.00
C LEU A 106 0.70 -11.40 21.10
N GLY A 107 1.40 -12.19 20.29
CA GLY A 107 1.29 -13.65 20.30
C GLY A 107 -0.02 -14.17 19.75
N THR A 108 -0.65 -13.39 18.87
CA THR A 108 -1.94 -13.70 18.22
C THR A 108 -1.87 -15.03 17.45
N GLY A 109 -2.99 -15.75 17.34
CA GLY A 109 -3.07 -17.01 16.60
C GLY A 109 -2.54 -16.91 15.16
N ALA A 110 -1.96 -18.01 14.65
CA ALA A 110 -1.26 -18.02 13.36
C ALA A 110 -2.13 -17.60 12.17
N ALA A 111 -3.39 -18.06 12.13
CA ALA A 111 -4.32 -17.73 11.05
C ALA A 111 -4.66 -16.23 11.04
N LEU A 112 -4.96 -15.66 12.21
CA LEU A 112 -5.30 -14.24 12.35
C LEU A 112 -4.08 -13.35 12.08
N THR A 113 -2.90 -13.73 12.58
CA THR A 113 -1.62 -13.05 12.28
C THR A 113 -1.38 -12.98 10.78
N ARG A 114 -1.58 -14.10 10.07
CA ARG A 114 -1.43 -14.15 8.61
C ARG A 114 -2.45 -13.29 7.89
N ALA A 115 -3.72 -13.36 8.28
CA ALA A 115 -4.78 -12.59 7.65
C ALA A 115 -4.53 -11.08 7.80
N ILE A 116 -4.18 -10.63 9.02
CA ILE A 116 -3.88 -9.22 9.29
C ILE A 116 -2.64 -8.77 8.53
N SER A 117 -1.54 -9.52 8.60
CA SER A 117 -0.29 -9.10 7.93
C SER A 117 -0.46 -9.04 6.41
N VAL A 118 -1.16 -10.01 5.81
CA VAL A 118 -1.46 -9.99 4.38
C VAL A 118 -2.40 -8.84 4.03
N GLY A 119 -3.44 -8.58 4.83
CA GLY A 119 -4.34 -7.45 4.62
C GLY A 119 -3.61 -6.09 4.65
N LEU A 120 -2.70 -5.91 5.62
CA LEU A 120 -1.84 -4.73 5.72
C LEU A 120 -0.91 -4.62 4.51
N GLY A 121 -0.14 -5.67 4.20
CA GLY A 121 0.86 -5.64 3.12
C GLY A 121 0.23 -5.52 1.73
N ALA A 122 -0.73 -6.39 1.39
CA ALA A 122 -1.41 -6.39 0.11
C ALA A 122 -2.22 -5.11 -0.11
N GLY A 123 -2.92 -4.65 0.93
CA GLY A 123 -3.68 -3.41 0.87
C GLY A 123 -2.79 -2.18 0.67
N SER A 124 -1.65 -2.12 1.35
CA SER A 124 -0.67 -1.02 1.20
C SER A 124 -0.09 -0.98 -0.21
N LEU A 125 0.29 -2.13 -0.75
CA LEU A 125 0.80 -2.24 -2.12
C LEU A 125 -0.29 -1.86 -3.14
N GLY A 126 -1.49 -2.41 -2.98
CA GLY A 126 -2.62 -2.17 -3.87
C GLY A 126 -3.02 -0.70 -3.92
N CYS A 127 -3.10 -0.03 -2.77
CA CYS A 127 -3.41 1.40 -2.70
C CYS A 127 -2.33 2.25 -3.40
N SER A 128 -1.05 1.85 -3.27
CA SER A 128 0.07 2.56 -3.89
C SER A 128 0.07 2.38 -5.41
N VAL A 129 -0.16 1.15 -5.89
CA VAL A 129 -0.29 0.83 -7.32
C VAL A 129 -1.50 1.53 -7.93
N PHE A 130 -2.63 1.57 -7.22
CA PHE A 130 -3.83 2.30 -7.63
C PHE A 130 -3.52 3.75 -7.98
N TRP A 131 -2.84 4.47 -7.08
CA TRP A 131 -2.50 5.87 -7.31
C TRP A 131 -1.60 6.07 -8.54
N LEU A 132 -0.62 5.18 -8.73
CA LEU A 132 0.27 5.24 -9.89
C LEU A 132 -0.51 5.00 -11.19
N TRP A 133 -1.35 3.97 -11.23
CA TRP A 133 -2.15 3.64 -12.40
C TRP A 133 -3.20 4.72 -12.71
N ALA A 134 -3.81 5.31 -11.68
CA ALA A 134 -4.73 6.43 -11.86
C ALA A 134 -4.01 7.63 -12.49
N GLY A 135 -2.77 7.91 -12.08
CA GLY A 135 -1.92 8.93 -12.70
C GLY A 135 -1.61 8.64 -14.17
N PHE A 136 -1.33 7.40 -14.54
CA PHE A 136 -1.09 7.06 -15.95
C PHE A 136 -2.35 7.06 -16.83
N ARG A 137 -3.52 6.71 -16.26
CA ARG A 137 -4.77 6.60 -17.03
C ARG A 137 -5.51 7.92 -17.21
N ALA A 138 -5.43 8.82 -16.24
CA ALA A 138 -6.17 10.08 -16.26
C ALA A 138 -6.01 10.90 -17.55
N PRO A 139 -4.80 11.06 -18.12
CA PRO A 139 -4.64 11.84 -19.35
C PRO A 139 -5.31 11.20 -20.57
N GLY A 140 -5.30 9.87 -20.69
CA GLY A 140 -5.95 9.16 -21.80
C GLY A 140 -7.47 9.09 -21.68
N LEU A 141 -8.01 9.22 -20.46
CA LEU A 141 -9.45 9.19 -20.18
C LEU A 141 -10.07 10.60 -20.08
N GLY A 142 -9.29 11.66 -20.24
CA GLY A 142 -9.79 13.04 -20.16
C GLY A 142 -10.00 13.57 -18.76
N GLY A 143 -9.65 12.80 -17.72
CA GLY A 143 -9.91 13.23 -16.36
C GLY A 143 -9.59 12.21 -15.29
N THR A 144 -9.29 12.74 -14.11
CA THR A 144 -8.98 11.93 -12.93
C THR A 144 -10.19 11.21 -12.32
N GLY A 145 -11.42 11.66 -12.59
CA GLY A 145 -12.64 10.96 -12.14
C GLY A 145 -12.75 9.60 -12.84
N ALA A 146 -12.79 9.64 -14.18
CA ALA A 146 -12.83 8.44 -15.03
C ALA A 146 -11.67 7.47 -14.74
N ALA A 147 -10.47 7.99 -14.46
CA ALA A 147 -9.34 7.13 -14.08
C ALA A 147 -9.57 6.36 -12.78
N LYS A 148 -10.12 7.01 -11.74
CA LYS A 148 -10.41 6.34 -10.47
C LYS A 148 -11.52 5.31 -10.64
N GLU A 149 -12.60 5.67 -11.33
CA GLU A 149 -13.71 4.77 -11.63
C GLU A 149 -13.24 3.50 -12.37
N SER A 150 -12.34 3.66 -13.36
CA SER A 150 -11.74 2.53 -14.08
C SER A 150 -10.87 1.59 -13.22
N LEU A 151 -10.59 2.00 -11.98
CA LEU A 151 -9.72 1.34 -11.02
C LEU A 151 -10.40 1.09 -9.67
N ASP A 152 -11.71 1.28 -9.55
CA ASP A 152 -12.44 1.07 -8.29
C ASP A 152 -12.32 -0.38 -7.79
N TRP A 153 -12.24 -1.34 -8.73
CA TRP A 153 -11.97 -2.75 -8.45
C TRP A 153 -10.65 -2.99 -7.71
N LEU A 154 -9.69 -2.06 -7.79
CA LEU A 154 -8.43 -2.11 -7.06
C LEU A 154 -8.47 -1.20 -5.83
N ALA A 155 -9.03 0.00 -5.97
CA ALA A 155 -9.05 1.03 -4.93
C ALA A 155 -9.84 0.58 -3.68
N ILE A 156 -11.04 0.04 -3.88
CA ILE A 156 -11.94 -0.36 -2.80
C ILE A 156 -11.39 -1.53 -2.00
N PRO A 157 -11.02 -2.69 -2.61
CA PRO A 157 -10.53 -3.81 -1.83
C PRO A 157 -9.17 -3.55 -1.18
N SER A 158 -8.27 -2.79 -1.82
CA SER A 158 -6.97 -2.47 -1.22
C SER A 158 -7.11 -1.57 0.00
N SER A 159 -7.89 -0.48 -0.11
CA SER A 159 -8.15 0.43 1.01
C SER A 159 -8.93 -0.28 2.12
N GLY A 160 -9.94 -1.07 1.75
CA GLY A 160 -10.71 -1.89 2.69
C GLY A 160 -9.84 -2.87 3.47
N ALA A 161 -8.90 -3.55 2.79
CA ALA A 161 -7.98 -4.47 3.45
C ALA A 161 -7.10 -3.78 4.49
N VAL A 162 -6.51 -2.61 4.18
CA VAL A 162 -5.70 -1.85 5.15
C VAL A 162 -6.53 -1.41 6.33
N VAL A 163 -7.72 -0.84 6.10
CA VAL A 163 -8.59 -0.33 7.16
C VAL A 163 -9.07 -1.45 8.07
N LEU A 164 -9.54 -2.57 7.50
CA LEU A 164 -10.00 -3.72 8.27
C LEU A 164 -8.86 -4.34 9.09
N ALA A 165 -7.69 -4.54 8.48
CA ALA A 165 -6.54 -5.10 9.17
C ALA A 165 -6.03 -4.17 10.29
N THR A 166 -5.97 -2.86 10.05
CA THR A 166 -5.60 -1.87 11.08
C THR A 166 -6.61 -1.84 12.22
N THR A 167 -7.91 -1.92 11.90
CA THR A 167 -8.98 -2.02 12.91
C THR A 167 -8.84 -3.30 13.73
N ALA A 168 -8.50 -4.42 13.10
CA ALA A 168 -8.25 -5.67 13.82
C ALA A 168 -7.05 -5.54 14.78
N VAL A 169 -5.95 -4.88 14.38
CA VAL A 169 -4.83 -4.59 15.28
C VAL A 169 -5.26 -3.73 16.47
N PHE A 170 -6.06 -2.69 16.22
CA PHE A 170 -6.61 -1.85 17.29
C PHE A 170 -7.44 -2.67 18.30
N VAL A 171 -8.33 -3.54 17.81
CA VAL A 171 -9.13 -4.43 18.67
C VAL A 171 -8.24 -5.39 19.47
N LEU A 172 -7.22 -5.98 18.85
CA LEU A 172 -6.27 -6.86 19.55
C LEU A 172 -5.52 -6.15 20.67
N LEU A 173 -5.15 -4.88 20.46
CA LEU A 173 -4.54 -4.05 21.50
C LEU A 173 -5.52 -3.79 22.66
N LEU A 174 -6.79 -3.49 22.38
CA LEU A 174 -7.80 -3.32 23.43
C LEU A 174 -8.02 -4.62 24.24
N VAL A 175 -8.05 -5.77 23.57
CA VAL A 175 -8.17 -7.09 24.21
C VAL A 175 -6.97 -7.37 25.11
N ALA A 176 -5.76 -7.07 24.64
CA ALA A 176 -4.54 -7.23 25.42
C ALA A 176 -4.51 -6.30 26.64
N LEU A 177 -4.94 -5.04 26.50
CA LEU A 177 -5.08 -4.09 27.62
C LEU A 177 -6.09 -4.56 28.67
N ALA A 178 -7.14 -5.27 28.26
CA ALA A 178 -8.12 -5.87 29.17
C ALA A 178 -7.61 -7.14 29.88
N GLY A 179 -6.34 -7.51 29.74
CA GLY A 179 -5.73 -8.66 30.41
C GLY A 179 -6.05 -10.02 29.78
N ARG A 180 -6.66 -10.03 28.58
CA ARG A 180 -6.99 -11.26 27.86
C ARG A 180 -5.90 -11.56 26.81
N ARG A 181 -5.43 -12.81 26.75
CA ARG A 181 -4.55 -13.23 25.64
C ARG A 181 -5.39 -13.35 24.36
N PRO A 182 -5.06 -12.62 23.28
CA PRO A 182 -5.72 -12.81 22.00
C PRO A 182 -5.40 -14.22 21.47
N GLY A 183 -6.45 -14.98 21.13
CA GLY A 183 -6.35 -16.36 20.62
C GLY A 183 -5.73 -16.46 19.24
#